data_AF-A0A356L018-F1
#
_entry.id   AF-A0A356L018-F1
#
_cell.length_a   1.000
_cell.length_b   1.000
_cell.length_c   1.000
_cell.angle_alpha   90.00
_cell.angle_beta   90.00
_cell.angle_gamma   90.00
#
_symmetry.space_group_name_H-M   'P 1'
#
loop_
_entity.id
_entity.type
_entity.pdbx_description
1 polymer ?
#
loop_
_entity_poly.entity_id
_entity_poly.type
_entity_poly.pdbx_seq_one_letter_code
_entity_poly.pdbx_strand_id
1 'polypeptide(L)'
;MSERRPVTRLTLFVPGTQASWAEWGPPLAKHGLQLDVGGLSGEGFEEPVGFTWVEQDGSFAEAFSFGTVEEPVLERLAAAPGALVLPLPFDLRADRERVVAIVAALREAGAIAVRIEESMLGWDVDRWLELFSSEDPWAWHRGAVVMLGEEGKLQSCGMHAFSLPDAYAEGPADEISELVGTLNVYQLAEDPLLLSGQTFSTDAESPRRVLTRWPDLNYPDSHPCHNPYGVWRVGPPGGTAREIPAETPSFVPALRVMLLAREKKLGRAMTQAEVEEFRDKCPCVMVSQEHAQTLERARGYADLDPDLVWEQWQAVRAQG
;
A
#
# COMPACT_ATOMS: atom_id res chain seq x y z
N MET A 1 -24.52 8.39 13.66
CA MET A 1 -24.12 7.78 12.38
C MET A 1 -22.83 8.46 12.00
N SER A 2 -21.68 7.82 12.21
CA SER A 2 -20.40 8.39 11.80
C SER A 2 -20.37 8.39 10.28
N GLU A 3 -20.21 9.55 9.64
CA GLU A 3 -19.85 9.65 8.23
C GLU A 3 -18.62 8.75 8.04
N ARG A 4 -18.80 7.62 7.35
CA ARG A 4 -17.68 6.78 6.95
C ARG A 4 -17.02 7.53 5.82
N ARG A 5 -15.97 8.29 6.09
CA ARG A 5 -15.05 8.73 5.04
C ARG A 5 -14.53 7.48 4.31
N PRO A 6 -14.33 7.54 3.00
CA PRO A 6 -13.87 6.39 2.27
C PRO A 6 -12.42 6.16 2.65
N VAL A 7 -12.03 4.88 2.79
CA VAL A 7 -10.66 4.53 3.15
C VAL A 7 -9.75 4.91 1.99
N THR A 8 -8.81 5.83 2.22
CA THR A 8 -7.76 6.14 1.24
C THR A 8 -6.95 4.89 0.96
N ARG A 9 -6.78 4.56 -0.32
CA ARG A 9 -6.04 3.39 -0.80
C ARG A 9 -4.82 3.77 -1.63
N LEU A 10 -4.82 4.97 -2.20
CA LEU A 10 -3.77 5.48 -3.07
C LEU A 10 -3.68 6.99 -2.90
N THR A 11 -2.47 7.52 -2.74
CA THR A 11 -2.23 8.95 -2.65
C THR A 11 -1.33 9.39 -3.79
N LEU A 12 -1.85 10.26 -4.65
CA LEU A 12 -1.10 10.82 -5.77
C LEU A 12 -0.62 12.23 -5.45
N PHE A 13 0.66 12.49 -5.64
CA PHE A 13 1.23 13.84 -5.70
C PHE A 13 1.44 14.26 -7.15
N VAL A 14 0.76 15.32 -7.57
CA VAL A 14 0.59 15.71 -8.97
C VAL A 14 0.97 17.18 -9.17
N PRO A 15 2.26 17.47 -9.37
CA PRO A 15 2.73 18.79 -9.81
C PRO A 15 2.25 19.10 -11.23
N GLY A 16 1.88 20.36 -11.47
CA GLY A 16 1.36 20.77 -12.78
C GLY A 16 1.60 22.24 -13.10
N THR A 17 1.09 22.67 -14.25
CA THR A 17 1.31 24.01 -14.79
C THR A 17 0.37 25.08 -14.24
N GLN A 18 -0.69 24.67 -13.53
CA GLN A 18 -1.70 25.59 -13.00
C GLN A 18 -1.15 26.38 -11.81
N ALA A 19 -1.52 27.67 -11.70
CA ALA A 19 -1.04 28.56 -10.65
C ALA A 19 -1.81 28.40 -9.32
N SER A 20 -2.99 27.79 -9.37
CA SER A 20 -3.82 27.50 -8.20
C SER A 20 -4.65 26.25 -8.42
N TRP A 21 -5.15 25.64 -7.34
CA TRP A 21 -6.03 24.47 -7.45
C TRP A 21 -7.30 24.74 -8.27
N ALA A 22 -7.85 25.97 -8.22
CA ALA A 22 -9.08 26.31 -8.92
C ALA A 22 -8.94 26.28 -10.45
N GLU A 23 -7.74 26.53 -10.96
CA GLU A 23 -7.44 26.51 -12.40
C GLU A 23 -7.44 25.09 -12.99
N TRP A 24 -7.32 24.04 -12.16
CA TRP A 24 -7.48 22.65 -12.59
C TRP A 24 -8.94 22.29 -12.90
N GLY A 25 -9.91 22.99 -12.30
CA GLY A 25 -11.34 22.65 -12.42
C GLY A 25 -11.88 22.65 -13.85
N PRO A 26 -11.76 23.76 -14.62
CA PRO A 26 -12.28 23.84 -15.98
C PRO A 26 -11.75 22.78 -16.96
N PRO A 27 -10.44 22.44 -17.01
CA PRO A 27 -9.98 21.35 -17.87
C PRO A 27 -10.45 19.98 -17.38
N LEU A 28 -10.44 19.70 -16.08
CA LEU A 28 -10.95 18.44 -15.52
C LEU A 28 -12.44 18.21 -15.83
N ALA A 29 -13.25 19.27 -15.83
CA ALA A 29 -14.68 19.19 -16.14
C ALA A 29 -14.96 18.68 -17.57
N LYS A 30 -14.04 18.87 -18.51
CA LYS A 30 -14.16 18.32 -19.88
C LYS A 30 -14.06 16.79 -19.90
N HIS A 31 -13.50 16.20 -18.84
CA HIS A 31 -13.33 14.76 -18.66
C HIS A 31 -14.29 14.20 -17.60
N GLY A 32 -15.35 14.95 -17.24
CA GLY A 32 -16.36 14.48 -16.28
C GLY A 32 -15.90 14.48 -14.82
N LEU A 33 -14.77 15.13 -14.51
CA LEU A 33 -14.28 15.32 -13.15
C LEU A 33 -14.55 16.75 -12.68
N GLN A 34 -15.03 16.90 -11.45
CA GLN A 34 -15.25 18.19 -10.82
C GLN A 34 -14.29 18.35 -9.65
N LEU A 35 -13.49 19.42 -9.67
CA LEU A 35 -12.63 19.83 -8.56
C LEU A 35 -13.12 21.17 -8.03
N ASP A 36 -13.70 21.17 -6.83
CA ASP A 36 -14.19 22.36 -6.15
C ASP A 36 -13.86 22.34 -4.65
N VAL A 37 -14.37 23.29 -3.87
CA VAL A 37 -14.10 23.38 -2.42
C VAL A 37 -14.55 22.12 -1.65
N GLY A 38 -15.52 21.37 -2.16
CA GLY A 38 -16.00 20.10 -1.61
C GLY A 38 -15.11 18.90 -1.93
N GLY A 39 -14.17 19.01 -2.87
CA GLY A 39 -13.23 17.95 -3.23
C GLY A 39 -13.21 17.63 -4.73
N LEU A 40 -12.48 16.56 -5.07
CA LEU A 40 -12.53 15.91 -6.37
C LEU A 40 -13.71 14.93 -6.41
N SER A 41 -14.54 15.02 -7.44
CA SER A 41 -15.68 14.13 -7.66
C SER A 41 -15.87 13.85 -9.15
N GLY A 42 -16.72 12.87 -9.47
CA GLY A 42 -17.01 12.48 -10.85
C GLY A 42 -17.63 11.09 -10.91
N GLU A 43 -17.74 10.54 -12.11
CA GLU A 43 -18.23 9.18 -12.30
C GLU A 43 -17.34 8.15 -11.55
N GLY A 44 -17.97 7.25 -10.80
CA GLY A 44 -17.28 6.21 -10.03
C GLY A 44 -16.82 6.62 -8.63
N PHE A 45 -16.96 7.88 -8.23
CA PHE A 45 -16.81 8.29 -6.84
C PHE A 45 -18.14 8.12 -6.09
N GLU A 46 -18.12 7.46 -4.93
CA GLU A 46 -19.30 7.39 -4.05
C GLU A 46 -19.58 8.73 -3.38
N GLU A 47 -18.52 9.45 -3.02
CA GLU A 47 -18.55 10.78 -2.41
C GLU A 47 -17.34 11.61 -2.86
N PRO A 48 -17.40 12.95 -2.79
CA PRO A 48 -16.26 13.81 -3.07
C PRO A 48 -15.07 13.49 -2.16
N VAL A 49 -13.89 13.42 -2.76
CA VAL A 49 -12.62 13.12 -2.09
C VAL A 49 -11.87 14.42 -1.86
N GLY A 50 -11.49 14.68 -0.62
CA GLY A 50 -10.69 15.86 -0.28
C GLY A 50 -9.35 15.87 -1.04
N PHE A 51 -8.78 17.05 -1.25
CA PHE A 51 -7.45 17.21 -1.82
C PHE A 51 -6.69 18.28 -1.05
N THR A 52 -5.37 18.30 -1.23
CA THR A 52 -4.53 19.39 -0.73
C THR A 52 -3.85 20.08 -1.91
N TRP A 53 -3.84 21.41 -1.90
CA TRP A 53 -2.99 22.21 -2.76
C TRP A 53 -1.66 22.48 -2.04
N VAL A 54 -0.56 22.15 -2.69
CA VAL A 54 0.79 22.42 -2.21
C VAL A 54 1.40 23.47 -3.12
N GLU A 55 1.69 24.65 -2.57
CA GLU A 55 2.45 25.68 -3.30
C GLU A 55 3.89 25.23 -3.48
N GLN A 56 4.51 25.65 -4.58
CA GLN A 56 5.92 25.37 -4.81
C GLN A 56 6.80 25.95 -3.71
N ASP A 57 7.64 25.10 -3.12
CA ASP A 57 8.59 25.43 -2.06
C ASP A 57 10.05 25.14 -2.45
N GLY A 58 10.29 24.71 -3.69
CA GLY A 58 11.59 24.33 -4.23
C GLY A 58 11.90 22.83 -4.15
N SER A 59 11.05 22.03 -3.50
CA SER A 59 11.29 20.59 -3.29
C SER A 59 10.84 19.69 -4.44
N PHE A 60 10.08 20.22 -5.41
CA PHE A 60 9.38 19.35 -6.38
C PHE A 60 10.31 18.59 -7.31
N ALA A 61 11.43 19.19 -7.75
CA ALA A 61 12.40 18.46 -8.57
C ALA A 61 13.13 17.38 -7.75
N GLU A 62 13.53 17.70 -6.52
CA GLU A 62 14.17 16.75 -5.60
C GLU A 62 13.26 15.54 -5.32
N ALA A 63 11.97 15.79 -5.12
CA ALA A 63 10.93 14.78 -4.91
C ALA A 63 10.80 13.72 -6.02
N PHE A 64 11.35 13.99 -7.22
CA PHE A 64 11.36 13.10 -8.38
C PHE A 64 12.77 12.75 -8.86
N SER A 65 13.81 13.18 -8.15
CA SER A 65 15.21 13.12 -8.61
C SER A 65 15.87 11.73 -8.53
N PHE A 66 15.21 10.73 -7.97
CA PHE A 66 15.74 9.37 -7.79
C PHE A 66 15.82 8.52 -9.09
N GLY A 67 15.96 9.18 -10.25
CA GLY A 67 16.33 8.54 -11.52
C GLY A 67 15.17 8.00 -12.36
N THR A 68 13.92 8.21 -11.95
CA THR A 68 12.72 7.80 -12.70
C THR A 68 12.19 8.90 -13.63
N VAL A 69 12.75 10.11 -13.53
CA VAL A 69 12.36 11.29 -14.29
C VAL A 69 13.60 11.94 -14.91
N GLU A 70 13.53 12.21 -16.22
CA GLU A 70 14.62 12.82 -16.98
C GLU A 70 14.80 14.31 -16.64
N GLU A 71 16.03 14.82 -16.81
CA GLU A 71 16.41 16.21 -16.48
C GLU A 71 15.45 17.29 -17.03
N PRO A 72 14.99 17.23 -18.30
CA PRO A 72 14.06 18.25 -18.82
C PRO A 72 12.71 18.28 -18.11
N VAL A 73 12.28 17.15 -17.54
CA VAL A 73 11.05 17.09 -16.74
C VAL A 73 11.33 17.63 -15.33
N LEU A 74 12.50 17.34 -14.75
CA LEU A 74 12.92 17.93 -13.47
C LEU A 74 12.97 19.47 -13.53
N GLU A 75 13.46 20.05 -14.62
CA GLU A 75 13.42 21.51 -14.84
C GLU A 75 11.99 22.07 -14.85
N ARG A 76 11.05 21.36 -15.50
CA ARG A 76 9.63 21.73 -15.49
C ARG A 76 9.02 21.62 -14.10
N LEU A 77 9.40 20.60 -13.33
CA LEU A 77 8.95 20.40 -11.96
C LEU A 77 9.46 21.50 -11.02
N ALA A 78 10.71 21.93 -11.19
CA ALA A 78 11.28 23.06 -10.45
C ALA A 78 10.55 24.39 -10.73
N ALA A 79 9.99 24.53 -11.93
CA ALA A 79 9.22 25.71 -12.35
C ALA A 79 7.70 25.59 -12.11
N ALA A 80 7.21 24.43 -11.68
CA ALA A 80 5.78 24.23 -11.44
C ALA A 80 5.28 25.17 -10.31
N PRO A 81 4.13 25.85 -10.44
CA PRO A 81 3.64 26.75 -9.40
C PRO A 81 3.12 26.03 -8.15
N GLY A 82 2.68 24.78 -8.31
CA GLY A 82 2.17 23.96 -7.22
C GLY A 82 1.70 22.59 -7.68
N ALA A 83 1.17 21.81 -6.73
CA ALA A 83 0.79 20.42 -6.91
C ALA A 83 -0.52 20.10 -6.18
N LEU A 84 -1.25 19.12 -6.72
CA LEU A 84 -2.37 18.48 -6.03
C LEU A 84 -1.88 17.24 -5.28
N VAL A 85 -2.31 17.08 -4.03
CA VAL A 85 -2.25 15.80 -3.31
C VAL A 85 -3.65 15.21 -3.30
N LEU A 86 -3.81 14.02 -3.89
CA LEU A 86 -5.08 13.35 -4.12
C LEU A 86 -5.14 12.01 -3.38
N PRO A 87 -5.74 11.94 -2.18
CA PRO A 87 -5.95 10.71 -1.42
C PRO A 87 -7.16 9.92 -1.96
N LEU A 88 -6.96 9.18 -3.04
CA LEU A 88 -8.00 8.42 -3.74
C LEU A 88 -8.44 7.16 -2.95
N PRO A 89 -9.74 6.81 -2.98
CA PRO A 89 -10.28 5.62 -2.34
C PRO A 89 -10.22 4.37 -3.25
N PHE A 90 -9.36 4.41 -4.25
CA PHE A 90 -9.23 3.40 -5.30
C PHE A 90 -7.89 2.68 -5.14
N ASP A 91 -7.86 1.36 -5.30
CA ASP A 91 -6.57 0.65 -5.40
C ASP A 91 -6.16 0.43 -6.86
N LEU A 92 -4.85 0.48 -7.11
CA LEU A 92 -4.28 0.38 -8.47
C LEU A 92 -4.42 -0.99 -9.12
N ARG A 93 -4.99 -1.98 -8.41
CA ARG A 93 -5.17 -3.34 -8.94
C ARG A 93 -6.57 -3.52 -9.48
N ALA A 94 -7.58 -3.29 -8.66
CA ALA A 94 -8.99 -3.45 -9.02
C ALA A 94 -9.58 -2.23 -9.75
N ASP A 95 -9.14 -1.01 -9.39
CA ASP A 95 -9.66 0.24 -9.94
C ASP A 95 -8.72 0.89 -10.97
N ARG A 96 -7.73 0.15 -11.47
CA ARG A 96 -6.64 0.66 -12.34
C ARG A 96 -7.14 1.53 -13.48
N GLU A 97 -8.12 1.05 -14.25
CA GLU A 97 -8.68 1.78 -15.40
C GLU A 97 -9.24 3.14 -14.99
N ARG A 98 -9.87 3.22 -13.82
CA ARG A 98 -10.40 4.48 -13.27
C ARG A 98 -9.27 5.42 -12.87
N VAL A 99 -8.25 4.92 -12.17
CA VAL A 99 -7.11 5.75 -11.79
C VAL A 99 -6.36 6.25 -13.03
N VAL A 100 -6.18 5.41 -14.05
CA VAL A 100 -5.60 5.80 -15.35
C VAL A 100 -6.42 6.89 -16.01
N ALA A 101 -7.76 6.79 -16.02
CA ALA A 101 -8.63 7.84 -16.57
C ALA A 101 -8.50 9.17 -15.81
N ILE A 102 -8.38 9.13 -14.47
CA ILE A 102 -8.13 10.31 -13.64
C ILE A 102 -6.78 10.94 -13.99
N VAL A 103 -5.71 10.15 -14.06
CA VAL A 103 -4.37 10.66 -14.40
C VAL A 103 -4.32 11.20 -15.84
N ALA A 104 -5.02 10.58 -16.79
CA ALA A 104 -5.13 11.10 -18.14
C ALA A 104 -5.84 12.46 -18.17
N ALA A 105 -6.92 12.64 -17.40
CA ALA A 105 -7.59 13.94 -17.26
C ALA A 105 -6.67 14.98 -16.60
N LEU A 106 -5.89 14.58 -15.58
CA LEU A 106 -4.89 15.44 -14.94
C LEU A 106 -3.79 15.87 -15.92
N ARG A 107 -3.33 14.97 -16.80
CA ARG A 107 -2.39 15.30 -17.87
C ARG A 107 -2.95 16.37 -18.79
N GLU A 108 -4.17 16.19 -19.31
CA GLU A 108 -4.83 17.18 -20.17
C GLU A 108 -5.09 18.52 -19.43
N ALA A 109 -5.21 18.46 -18.10
CA ALA A 109 -5.28 19.62 -17.22
C ALA A 109 -3.93 20.24 -16.86
N GLY A 110 -2.81 19.72 -17.38
CA GLY A 110 -1.48 20.30 -17.22
C GLY A 110 -0.59 19.65 -16.14
N ALA A 111 -0.90 18.42 -15.70
CA ALA A 111 0.04 17.65 -14.88
C ALA A 111 1.36 17.41 -15.63
N ILE A 112 2.47 17.53 -14.91
CA ILE A 112 3.83 17.33 -15.43
C ILE A 112 4.30 15.91 -15.10
N ALA A 113 4.05 15.47 -13.87
CA ALA A 113 4.48 14.19 -13.33
C ALA A 113 3.46 13.69 -12.30
N VAL A 114 3.56 12.41 -11.93
CA VAL A 114 2.74 11.79 -10.90
C VAL A 114 3.63 10.96 -10.00
N ARG A 115 3.54 11.17 -8.69
CA ARG A 115 4.18 10.35 -7.67
C ARG A 115 3.15 9.61 -6.84
N ILE A 116 3.46 8.35 -6.53
CA ILE A 116 2.69 7.50 -5.63
C ILE A 116 3.35 7.64 -4.25
N GLU A 117 2.65 8.23 -3.27
CA GLU A 117 3.24 8.50 -1.95
C GLU A 117 3.54 7.21 -1.18
N GLU A 118 2.78 6.14 -1.45
CA GLU A 118 2.95 4.81 -0.85
C GLU A 118 4.33 4.19 -1.10
N SER A 119 5.04 4.62 -2.16
CA SER A 119 6.41 4.17 -2.47
C SER A 119 7.40 5.30 -2.74
N MET A 120 6.91 6.54 -2.79
CA MET A 120 7.64 7.72 -3.23
C MET A 120 8.16 7.64 -4.68
N LEU A 121 7.70 6.67 -5.48
CA LEU A 121 8.05 6.58 -6.89
C LEU A 121 7.29 7.60 -7.72
N GLY A 122 8.03 8.47 -8.40
CA GLY A 122 7.52 9.51 -9.28
C GLY A 122 7.90 9.28 -10.72
N TRP A 123 6.99 9.49 -11.65
CA TRP A 123 7.22 9.34 -13.09
C TRP A 123 6.75 10.59 -13.81
N ASP A 124 7.34 10.91 -14.96
CA ASP A 124 6.66 11.81 -15.88
C ASP A 124 5.28 11.23 -16.22
N VAL A 125 4.31 12.11 -16.44
CA VAL A 125 2.90 11.70 -16.50
C VAL A 125 2.62 10.75 -17.67
N ASP A 126 3.35 10.85 -18.78
CA ASP A 126 3.17 9.98 -19.94
C ASP A 126 3.74 8.58 -19.67
N ARG A 127 4.92 8.49 -19.05
CA ARG A 127 5.48 7.20 -18.61
C ARG A 127 4.63 6.55 -17.53
N TRP A 128 4.08 7.33 -16.60
CA TRP A 128 3.12 6.84 -15.61
C TRP A 128 1.93 6.16 -16.30
N LEU A 129 1.32 6.85 -17.28
CA LEU A 129 0.19 6.31 -18.04
C LEU A 129 0.57 5.06 -18.83
N GLU A 130 1.76 5.00 -19.43
CA GLU A 130 2.25 3.81 -20.12
C GLU A 130 2.33 2.60 -19.19
N LEU A 131 2.90 2.77 -17.99
CA LEU A 131 3.08 1.68 -17.01
C LEU A 131 1.74 1.11 -16.55
N PHE A 132 0.77 1.97 -16.22
CA PHE A 132 -0.51 1.53 -15.65
C PHE A 132 -1.61 1.26 -16.69
N SER A 133 -1.43 1.67 -17.95
CA SER A 133 -2.28 1.22 -19.06
C SER A 133 -1.86 -0.14 -19.63
N SER A 134 -0.70 -0.65 -19.23
CA SER A 134 -0.25 -2.00 -19.58
C SER A 134 -1.10 -3.06 -18.89
N GLU A 135 -1.25 -4.23 -19.51
CA GLU A 135 -1.82 -5.43 -18.88
C GLU A 135 -0.75 -6.33 -18.22
N ASP A 136 0.54 -5.96 -18.33
CA ASP A 136 1.65 -6.68 -17.70
C ASP A 136 1.77 -6.32 -16.21
N PRO A 137 1.56 -7.26 -15.27
CA PRO A 137 1.70 -7.00 -13.84
C PRO A 137 3.11 -6.54 -13.44
N TRP A 138 4.15 -6.89 -14.20
CA TRP A 138 5.49 -6.34 -13.98
C TRP A 138 5.57 -4.84 -14.28
N ALA A 139 4.77 -4.31 -15.19
CA ALA A 139 4.70 -2.87 -15.43
C ALA A 139 4.10 -2.14 -14.23
N TRP A 140 3.05 -2.70 -13.61
CA TRP A 140 2.45 -2.13 -12.40
C TRP A 140 3.41 -2.20 -11.22
N HIS A 141 4.07 -3.35 -11.02
CA HIS A 141 5.09 -3.52 -10.00
C HIS A 141 6.21 -2.48 -10.15
N ARG A 142 6.78 -2.35 -11.35
CA ARG A 142 7.81 -1.33 -11.64
C ARG A 142 7.32 0.09 -11.37
N GLY A 143 6.06 0.39 -11.70
CA GLY A 143 5.51 1.74 -11.57
C GLY A 143 5.23 2.16 -10.13
N ALA A 144 4.94 1.22 -9.23
CA ALA A 144 4.46 1.53 -7.88
C ALA A 144 5.32 0.97 -6.75
N VAL A 145 6.27 0.06 -7.01
CA VAL A 145 6.99 -0.67 -5.95
C VAL A 145 8.50 -0.44 -6.04
N VAL A 146 9.08 0.10 -4.97
CA VAL A 146 10.53 0.25 -4.82
C VAL A 146 11.11 -0.93 -4.05
N MET A 147 12.32 -1.35 -4.42
CA MET A 147 13.05 -2.44 -3.77
C MET A 147 14.15 -1.86 -2.88
N LEU A 148 13.95 -1.91 -1.57
CA LEU A 148 14.84 -1.37 -0.55
C LEU A 148 15.80 -2.46 -0.09
N GLY A 149 17.04 -2.40 -0.59
CA GLY A 149 18.07 -3.39 -0.32
C GLY A 149 19.16 -2.88 0.63
N GLU A 150 19.57 -3.73 1.56
CA GLU A 150 20.84 -3.62 2.29
C GLU A 150 21.63 -4.94 2.11
N GLU A 151 22.88 -5.00 2.56
CA GLU A 151 23.70 -6.19 2.37
C GLU A 151 23.02 -7.43 2.99
N GLY A 152 22.64 -8.39 2.14
CA GLY A 152 22.00 -9.64 2.54
C GLY A 152 20.49 -9.58 2.79
N LYS A 153 19.82 -8.44 2.56
CA LYS A 153 18.38 -8.27 2.81
C LYS A 153 17.71 -7.38 1.77
N LEU A 154 16.44 -7.68 1.50
CA LEU A 154 15.64 -6.91 0.57
C LEU A 154 14.19 -6.84 1.04
N GLN A 155 13.63 -5.64 1.08
CA GLN A 155 12.20 -5.42 1.28
C GLN A 155 11.62 -4.64 0.10
N SER A 156 10.41 -4.99 -0.35
CA SER A 156 9.66 -4.11 -1.22
C SER A 156 8.93 -3.01 -0.43
N CYS A 157 8.59 -1.92 -1.10
CA CYS A 157 7.80 -0.84 -0.54
C CYS A 157 6.87 -0.29 -1.62
N GLY A 158 5.56 -0.31 -1.38
CA GLY A 158 4.56 0.24 -2.29
C GLY A 158 3.42 -0.71 -2.67
N MET A 159 3.48 -1.98 -2.25
CA MET A 159 2.42 -2.95 -2.57
C MET A 159 1.04 -2.55 -2.02
N HIS A 160 0.99 -1.67 -1.01
CA HIS A 160 -0.27 -1.18 -0.46
C HIS A 160 -1.03 -0.22 -1.37
N ALA A 161 -0.40 0.35 -2.40
CA ALA A 161 -1.12 1.02 -3.50
C ALA A 161 -2.09 0.06 -4.24
N PHE A 162 -1.87 -1.25 -4.10
CA PHE A 162 -2.70 -2.33 -4.62
C PHE A 162 -3.53 -3.04 -3.54
N SER A 163 -3.58 -2.48 -2.32
CA SER A 163 -4.14 -3.15 -1.14
C SER A 163 -3.51 -4.51 -0.81
N LEU A 164 -2.20 -4.64 -1.04
CA LEU A 164 -1.43 -5.86 -0.83
C LEU A 164 -0.24 -5.62 0.11
N PRO A 165 0.22 -6.66 0.84
CA PRO A 165 1.45 -6.57 1.61
C PRO A 165 2.69 -6.51 0.73
N ASP A 166 3.73 -5.89 1.27
CA ASP A 166 5.08 -5.96 0.73
C ASP A 166 5.71 -7.34 0.98
N ALA A 167 6.91 -7.57 0.46
CA ALA A 167 7.66 -8.80 0.69
C ALA A 167 9.08 -8.50 1.19
N TYR A 168 9.59 -9.38 2.05
CA TYR A 168 10.92 -9.29 2.66
C TYR A 168 11.62 -10.64 2.56
N ALA A 169 12.90 -10.63 2.20
CA ALA A 169 13.75 -11.82 2.22
C ALA A 169 15.19 -11.49 2.62
N GLU A 170 15.88 -12.50 3.14
CA GLU A 170 17.31 -12.45 3.44
C GLU A 170 18.05 -13.51 2.60
N GLY A 171 19.26 -13.17 2.14
CA GLY A 171 20.07 -14.05 1.28
C GLY A 171 20.96 -13.30 0.28
N PRO A 172 21.54 -14.02 -0.70
CA PRO A 172 22.30 -13.42 -1.81
C PRO A 172 21.44 -12.44 -2.61
N ALA A 173 22.02 -11.30 -3.01
CA ALA A 173 21.29 -10.17 -3.57
C ALA A 173 20.51 -10.49 -4.86
N ASP A 174 21.09 -11.30 -5.73
CA ASP A 174 20.47 -11.79 -6.96
C ASP A 174 19.28 -12.71 -6.67
N GLU A 175 19.47 -13.68 -5.77
CA GLU A 175 18.40 -14.62 -5.37
C GLU A 175 17.21 -13.90 -4.72
N ILE A 176 17.46 -12.99 -3.77
CA ILE A 176 16.38 -12.30 -3.05
C ILE A 176 15.65 -11.29 -3.93
N SER A 177 16.33 -10.68 -4.90
CA SER A 177 15.70 -9.77 -5.88
C SER A 177 14.67 -10.50 -6.73
N GLU A 178 15.03 -11.65 -7.30
CA GLU A 178 14.12 -12.48 -8.07
C GLU A 178 12.98 -13.01 -7.20
N LEU A 179 13.27 -13.49 -5.99
CA LEU A 179 12.29 -14.04 -5.06
C LEU A 179 11.23 -13.02 -4.64
N VAL A 180 11.65 -11.83 -4.18
CA VAL A 180 10.74 -10.77 -3.73
C VAL A 180 9.94 -10.20 -4.91
N GLY A 181 10.59 -9.97 -6.05
CA GLY A 181 9.92 -9.49 -7.26
C GLY A 181 8.85 -10.47 -7.75
N THR A 182 9.18 -11.76 -7.83
CA THR A 182 8.24 -12.80 -8.29
C THR A 182 7.06 -12.96 -7.33
N LEU A 183 7.28 -12.93 -6.00
CA LEU A 183 6.19 -13.00 -5.03
C LEU A 183 5.25 -11.80 -5.18
N ASN A 184 5.77 -10.59 -5.30
CA ASN A 184 4.97 -9.39 -5.49
C ASN A 184 4.13 -9.46 -6.77
N VAL A 185 4.74 -9.87 -7.88
CA VAL A 185 4.03 -10.00 -9.16
C VAL A 185 2.99 -11.12 -9.14
N TYR A 186 3.28 -12.25 -8.48
CA TYR A 186 2.29 -13.30 -8.25
C TYR A 186 1.07 -12.77 -7.49
N GLN A 187 1.29 -11.94 -6.46
CA GLN A 187 0.17 -11.30 -5.74
C GLN A 187 -0.68 -10.39 -6.65
N LEU A 188 -0.03 -9.62 -7.54
CA LEU A 188 -0.72 -8.74 -8.48
C LEU A 188 -1.51 -9.52 -9.54
N ALA A 189 -0.89 -10.54 -10.12
CA ALA A 189 -1.42 -11.31 -11.24
C ALA A 189 -2.57 -12.25 -10.82
N GLU A 190 -2.43 -12.94 -9.68
CA GLU A 190 -3.26 -14.12 -9.38
C GLU A 190 -4.20 -13.95 -8.18
N ASP A 191 -4.11 -12.85 -7.43
CA ASP A 191 -4.86 -12.66 -6.17
C ASP A 191 -4.81 -13.83 -5.17
N PRO A 192 -3.64 -14.43 -4.91
CA PRO A 192 -3.58 -15.67 -4.16
C PRO A 192 -4.06 -15.47 -2.72
N LEU A 193 -4.78 -16.47 -2.21
CA LEU A 193 -4.97 -16.62 -0.77
C LEU A 193 -3.68 -17.14 -0.16
N LEU A 194 -2.86 -16.23 0.34
CA LEU A 194 -1.63 -16.51 1.07
C LEU A 194 -1.84 -16.40 2.58
N LEU A 195 -1.31 -17.36 3.33
CA LEU A 195 -1.44 -17.45 4.78
C LEU A 195 -0.09 -17.78 5.42
N SER A 196 0.14 -17.28 6.63
CA SER A 196 1.31 -17.65 7.44
C SER A 196 1.42 -19.17 7.57
N GLY A 197 2.64 -19.69 7.41
CA GLY A 197 2.96 -21.11 7.47
C GLY A 197 2.78 -21.88 6.15
N GLN A 198 2.23 -21.26 5.09
CA GLN A 198 2.31 -21.83 3.74
C GLN A 198 3.72 -21.66 3.15
N THR A 199 3.98 -22.27 1.99
CA THR A 199 5.26 -22.17 1.29
C THR A 199 5.12 -21.54 -0.09
N PHE A 200 6.16 -20.84 -0.53
CA PHE A 200 6.30 -20.27 -1.87
C PHE A 200 7.60 -20.72 -2.52
N SER A 201 7.60 -20.91 -3.85
CA SER A 201 8.79 -21.04 -4.71
C SER A 201 8.51 -20.28 -6.01
N THR A 202 9.56 -19.73 -6.62
CA THR A 202 9.47 -18.97 -7.88
C THR A 202 9.16 -19.87 -9.09
N ASP A 203 9.63 -21.11 -9.02
CA ASP A 203 9.45 -22.13 -10.05
C ASP A 203 9.53 -23.55 -9.44
N ALA A 204 9.56 -24.57 -10.28
CA ALA A 204 9.58 -25.99 -9.88
C ALA A 204 10.94 -26.47 -9.36
N GLU A 205 12.03 -25.83 -9.76
CA GLU A 205 13.42 -26.19 -9.41
C GLU A 205 13.93 -25.36 -8.23
N SER A 206 13.33 -24.20 -7.99
CA SER A 206 13.66 -23.31 -6.87
C SER A 206 13.19 -23.87 -5.53
N PRO A 207 13.97 -23.66 -4.44
CA PRO A 207 13.61 -24.18 -3.13
C PRO A 207 12.31 -23.53 -2.62
N ARG A 208 11.45 -24.35 -2.01
CA ARG A 208 10.30 -23.86 -1.25
C ARG A 208 10.78 -23.10 -0.02
N ARG A 209 10.05 -22.06 0.36
CA ARG A 209 10.34 -21.22 1.53
C ARG A 209 9.03 -20.95 2.26
N VAL A 210 9.06 -21.02 3.59
CA VAL A 210 7.87 -20.74 4.41
C VAL A 210 7.58 -19.23 4.41
N LEU A 211 6.32 -18.86 4.22
CA LEU A 211 5.83 -17.49 4.33
C LEU A 211 5.30 -17.22 5.73
N THR A 212 5.63 -16.05 6.26
CA THR A 212 5.04 -15.55 7.50
C THR A 212 4.55 -14.13 7.27
N ARG A 213 3.28 -13.84 7.56
CA ARG A 213 2.78 -12.46 7.53
C ARG A 213 3.27 -11.72 8.75
N TRP A 214 3.75 -10.49 8.57
CA TRP A 214 4.27 -9.65 9.65
C TRP A 214 3.79 -8.20 9.51
N PRO A 215 3.58 -7.45 10.61
CA PRO A 215 3.39 -6.00 10.54
C PRO A 215 4.57 -5.30 9.83
N ASP A 216 4.32 -4.22 9.11
CA ASP A 216 5.41 -3.44 8.52
C ASP A 216 6.18 -2.71 9.62
N LEU A 217 7.48 -2.98 9.70
CA LEU A 217 8.39 -2.38 10.67
C LEU A 217 9.38 -1.39 10.06
N ASN A 218 9.36 -1.23 8.73
CA ASN A 218 10.30 -0.36 8.04
C ASN A 218 9.92 1.11 8.18
N TYR A 219 8.62 1.39 8.34
CA TYR A 219 8.08 2.74 8.52
C TYR A 219 7.09 2.80 9.68
N PRO A 220 7.00 3.92 10.42
CA PRO A 220 5.96 4.12 11.43
C PRO A 220 4.59 4.31 10.78
N ASP A 221 3.50 3.94 11.47
CA ASP A 221 2.11 4.01 10.99
C ASP A 221 1.70 5.36 10.37
N SER A 222 2.33 6.46 10.79
CA SER A 222 2.04 7.81 10.28
C SER A 222 2.73 8.14 8.96
N HIS A 223 3.70 7.33 8.53
CA HIS A 223 4.48 7.57 7.32
C HIS A 223 3.76 6.99 6.09
N PRO A 224 3.70 7.71 4.95
CA PRO A 224 2.97 7.24 3.77
C PRO A 224 3.44 5.87 3.24
N CYS A 225 4.74 5.58 3.33
CA CYS A 225 5.30 4.28 2.94
C CYS A 225 5.00 3.11 3.90
N HIS A 226 4.35 3.34 5.05
CA HIS A 226 3.98 2.25 5.94
C HIS A 226 2.90 1.39 5.28
N ASN A 227 3.18 0.10 5.09
CA ASN A 227 2.22 -0.81 4.51
C ASN A 227 1.23 -1.30 5.60
N PRO A 228 -0.04 -0.87 5.60
CA PRO A 228 -1.01 -1.26 6.62
C PRO A 228 -1.44 -2.72 6.50
N TYR A 229 -1.14 -3.37 5.38
CA TYR A 229 -1.33 -4.80 5.16
C TYR A 229 -0.11 -5.60 5.63
N GLY A 230 1.00 -4.95 5.98
CA GLY A 230 2.21 -5.60 6.46
C GLY A 230 3.07 -6.17 5.34
N VAL A 231 3.86 -7.19 5.69
CA VAL A 231 4.93 -7.73 4.86
C VAL A 231 4.92 -9.26 4.92
N TRP A 232 5.04 -9.92 3.78
CA TRP A 232 5.38 -11.34 3.70
C TRP A 232 6.87 -11.51 3.94
N ARG A 233 7.23 -12.10 5.09
CA ARG A 233 8.60 -12.57 5.33
C ARG A 233 8.77 -13.93 4.69
N VAL A 234 9.67 -14.01 3.71
CA VAL A 234 10.02 -15.25 3.03
C VAL A 234 11.20 -15.88 3.74
N GLY A 235 10.99 -17.07 4.32
CA GLY A 235 12.00 -17.78 5.10
C GLY A 235 13.21 -18.27 4.28
N PRO A 236 14.19 -18.89 4.96
CA PRO A 236 15.32 -19.55 4.29
C PRO A 236 14.84 -20.72 3.40
N PRO A 237 15.68 -21.21 2.48
CA PRO A 237 15.39 -22.39 1.68
C PRO A 237 14.99 -23.59 2.54
N GLY A 238 13.87 -24.22 2.19
CA GLY A 238 13.30 -25.37 2.87
C GLY A 238 12.08 -25.06 3.73
N GLY A 239 11.78 -25.99 4.63
CA GLY A 239 10.56 -25.98 5.42
C GLY A 239 9.40 -26.69 4.73
N THR A 240 8.31 -26.84 5.48
CA THR A 240 7.10 -27.55 5.05
C THR A 240 5.89 -26.67 5.30
N ALA A 241 4.95 -26.66 4.36
CA ALA A 241 3.69 -25.97 4.56
C ALA A 241 2.96 -26.60 5.77
N ARG A 242 2.44 -25.75 6.65
CA ARG A 242 1.55 -26.19 7.72
C ARG A 242 0.16 -26.51 7.15
N GLU A 243 -0.56 -27.38 7.85
CA GLU A 243 -1.98 -27.54 7.60
C GLU A 243 -2.71 -26.24 7.95
N ILE A 244 -3.50 -25.74 7.01
CA ILE A 244 -4.27 -24.51 7.18
C ILE A 244 -5.70 -24.89 7.56
N PRO A 245 -6.23 -24.37 8.68
CA PRO A 245 -7.62 -24.60 9.04
C PRO A 245 -8.55 -23.94 8.02
N ALA A 246 -9.68 -24.60 7.75
CA ALA A 246 -10.69 -24.09 6.82
C ALA A 246 -11.26 -22.72 7.24
N GLU A 247 -11.30 -22.47 8.55
CA GLU A 247 -11.80 -21.23 9.14
C GLU A 247 -10.76 -20.58 10.06
N THR A 248 -10.89 -19.27 10.22
CA THR A 248 -10.06 -18.44 11.09
C THR A 248 -10.94 -17.46 11.87
N PRO A 249 -10.57 -17.10 13.11
CA PRO A 249 -11.29 -16.06 13.84
C PRO A 249 -11.08 -14.68 13.20
N SER A 250 -12.16 -14.01 12.83
CA SER A 250 -12.16 -12.58 12.52
C SER A 250 -12.66 -11.80 13.73
N PHE A 251 -11.76 -11.03 14.36
CA PHE A 251 -12.08 -10.26 15.56
C PHE A 251 -12.90 -9.00 15.24
N VAL A 252 -13.92 -8.75 16.05
CA VAL A 252 -14.81 -7.57 15.91
C VAL A 252 -15.02 -6.90 17.28
N PRO A 253 -14.39 -5.74 17.58
CA PRO A 253 -13.43 -4.98 16.76
C PRO A 253 -12.11 -5.71 16.49
N ALA A 254 -11.22 -5.12 15.68
CA ALA A 254 -9.90 -5.66 15.38
C ALA A 254 -9.09 -6.00 16.66
N LEU A 255 -8.36 -7.12 16.65
CA LEU A 255 -7.59 -7.60 17.80
C LEU A 255 -6.55 -6.57 18.24
N ARG A 256 -5.83 -5.94 17.29
CA ARG A 256 -4.87 -4.87 17.61
C ARG A 256 -5.51 -3.71 18.38
N VAL A 257 -6.75 -3.33 18.02
CA VAL A 257 -7.48 -2.22 18.65
C VAL A 257 -7.92 -2.60 20.06
N MET A 258 -8.38 -3.84 20.24
CA MET A 258 -8.78 -4.34 21.54
C MET A 258 -7.59 -4.46 22.51
N LEU A 259 -6.44 -4.94 22.03
CA LEU A 259 -5.20 -5.01 22.82
C LEU A 259 -4.72 -3.61 23.25
N LEU A 260 -4.70 -2.64 22.32
CA LEU A 260 -4.35 -1.26 22.62
C LEU A 260 -5.28 -0.65 23.69
N ALA A 261 -6.59 -0.82 23.53
CA ALA A 261 -7.57 -0.35 24.50
C ALA A 261 -7.40 -1.03 25.87
N ARG A 262 -7.03 -2.31 25.88
CA ARG A 262 -6.80 -3.09 27.11
C ARG A 262 -5.57 -2.61 27.86
N GLU A 263 -4.42 -2.42 27.20
CA GLU A 263 -3.21 -1.88 27.83
C GLU A 263 -3.44 -0.45 28.34
N LYS A 264 -4.11 0.40 27.55
CA LYS A 264 -4.47 1.76 27.98
C LYS A 264 -5.33 1.76 29.25
N LYS A 265 -6.28 0.81 29.36
CA LYS A 265 -7.11 0.66 30.57
C LYS A 265 -6.32 0.11 31.76
N LEU A 266 -5.36 -0.78 31.53
CA LEU A 266 -4.49 -1.32 32.57
C LEU A 266 -3.44 -0.30 33.05
N GLY A 267 -3.06 0.66 32.21
CA GLY A 267 -2.00 1.63 32.50
C GLY A 267 -0.60 1.02 32.48
N ARG A 268 -0.45 -0.19 31.93
CA ARG A 268 0.83 -0.89 31.76
C ARG A 268 0.77 -1.84 30.57
N ALA A 269 1.94 -2.21 30.07
CA ALA A 269 2.10 -3.29 29.11
C ALA A 269 1.59 -4.62 29.68
N MET A 270 0.94 -5.42 28.84
CA MET A 270 0.56 -6.80 29.16
C MET A 270 1.74 -7.74 28.97
N THR A 271 1.76 -8.80 29.77
CA THR A 271 2.63 -9.97 29.60
C THR A 271 2.14 -10.87 28.47
N GLN A 272 2.97 -11.81 28.01
CA GLN A 272 2.59 -12.79 26.99
C GLN A 272 1.32 -13.56 27.36
N ALA A 273 1.29 -14.13 28.57
CA ALA A 273 0.14 -14.87 29.05
C ALA A 273 -1.13 -14.01 29.08
N GLU A 274 -1.04 -12.73 29.46
CA GLU A 274 -2.19 -11.81 29.46
C GLU A 274 -2.69 -11.49 28.05
N VAL A 275 -1.79 -11.34 27.07
CA VAL A 275 -2.14 -11.10 25.66
C VAL A 275 -2.84 -12.31 25.06
N GLU A 276 -2.28 -13.50 25.25
CA GLU A 276 -2.83 -14.76 24.75
C GLU A 276 -4.19 -15.07 25.41
N GLU A 277 -4.29 -14.93 26.73
CA GLU A 277 -5.56 -15.11 27.45
C GLU A 277 -6.62 -14.09 26.98
N PHE A 278 -6.20 -12.86 26.69
CA PHE A 278 -7.11 -11.85 26.18
C PHE A 278 -7.58 -12.17 24.76
N ARG A 279 -6.68 -12.58 23.85
CA ARG A 279 -7.01 -13.06 22.50
C ARG A 279 -8.08 -14.15 22.56
N ASP A 280 -7.89 -15.16 23.40
CA ASP A 280 -8.80 -16.31 23.49
C ASP A 280 -10.21 -15.95 23.98
N LYS A 281 -10.35 -14.81 24.65
CA LYS A 281 -11.63 -14.28 25.17
C LYS A 281 -12.23 -13.17 24.31
N CYS A 282 -11.51 -12.72 23.28
CA CYS A 282 -11.97 -11.62 22.45
C CYS A 282 -13.15 -12.04 21.56
N PRO A 283 -14.14 -11.16 21.38
CA PRO A 283 -15.25 -11.43 20.48
C PRO A 283 -14.72 -11.57 19.04
N CYS A 284 -15.03 -12.70 18.43
CA CYS A 284 -14.72 -13.00 17.05
C CYS A 284 -15.87 -13.76 16.38
N VAL A 285 -15.84 -13.80 15.05
CA VAL A 285 -16.68 -14.67 14.24
C VAL A 285 -15.75 -15.58 13.46
N MET A 286 -16.03 -16.88 13.46
CA MET A 286 -15.31 -17.82 12.61
C MET A 286 -15.77 -17.63 11.17
N VAL A 287 -14.81 -17.43 10.27
CA VAL A 287 -15.06 -17.21 8.85
C VAL A 287 -14.05 -18.00 8.02
N SER A 288 -14.38 -18.29 6.77
CA SER A 288 -13.40 -18.83 5.81
C SER A 288 -12.20 -17.88 5.66
N GLN A 289 -11.03 -18.42 5.32
CA GLN A 289 -9.82 -17.64 5.06
C GLN A 289 -10.01 -16.55 3.98
N GLU A 290 -10.72 -16.86 2.89
CA GLU A 290 -11.03 -15.88 1.81
C GLU A 290 -11.86 -14.70 2.32
N HIS A 291 -12.87 -15.00 3.15
CA HIS A 291 -13.69 -13.96 3.76
C HIS A 291 -12.89 -13.10 4.76
N ALA A 292 -11.95 -13.70 5.50
CA ALA A 292 -11.04 -12.94 6.36
C ALA A 292 -10.18 -11.95 5.56
N GLN A 293 -9.61 -12.38 4.42
CA GLN A 293 -8.85 -11.51 3.50
C GLN A 293 -9.73 -10.39 2.93
N THR A 294 -11.00 -10.69 2.59
CA THR A 294 -11.97 -9.68 2.13
C THR A 294 -12.25 -8.63 3.21
N LEU A 295 -12.42 -9.06 4.47
CA LEU A 295 -12.64 -8.17 5.60
C LEU A 295 -11.41 -7.28 5.89
N GLU A 296 -10.19 -7.83 5.77
CA GLU A 296 -8.93 -7.07 5.87
C GLU A 296 -8.88 -5.96 4.83
N ARG A 297 -9.12 -6.29 3.55
CA ARG A 297 -9.13 -5.31 2.45
C ARG A 297 -10.22 -4.25 2.62
N ALA A 298 -11.42 -4.64 3.03
CA ALA A 298 -12.51 -3.69 3.27
C ALA A 298 -12.21 -2.74 4.43
N ARG A 299 -11.46 -3.21 5.43
CA ARG A 299 -11.03 -2.43 6.59
C ARG A 299 -9.85 -1.50 6.26
N GLY A 300 -9.04 -1.86 5.27
CA GLY A 300 -7.86 -1.09 4.83
C GLY A 300 -6.56 -1.43 5.57
N TYR A 301 -6.54 -2.51 6.35
CA TYR A 301 -5.35 -2.95 7.08
C TYR A 301 -5.45 -4.39 7.56
N ALA A 302 -4.31 -5.05 7.71
CA ALA A 302 -4.18 -6.37 8.31
C ALA A 302 -4.29 -6.31 9.85
N ASP A 303 -5.02 -7.26 10.43
CA ASP A 303 -5.05 -7.46 11.87
C ASP A 303 -3.88 -8.35 12.32
N LEU A 304 -3.73 -8.53 13.63
CA LEU A 304 -2.72 -9.46 14.15
C LEU A 304 -3.10 -10.91 13.84
N ASP A 305 -2.12 -11.70 13.42
CA ASP A 305 -2.24 -13.15 13.29
C ASP A 305 -2.48 -13.75 14.70
N PRO A 306 -3.61 -14.45 14.94
CA PRO A 306 -3.91 -15.02 16.25
C PRO A 306 -2.84 -15.98 16.76
N ASP A 307 -2.17 -16.69 15.85
CA ASP A 307 -1.13 -17.68 16.18
C ASP A 307 0.21 -17.01 16.53
N LEU A 308 0.42 -15.77 16.10
CA LEU A 308 1.63 -14.96 16.34
C LEU A 308 1.31 -13.69 17.13
N VAL A 309 0.19 -13.69 17.86
CA VAL A 309 -0.38 -12.47 18.48
C VAL A 309 0.62 -11.78 19.39
N TRP A 310 1.40 -12.54 20.14
CA TRP A 310 2.32 -11.98 21.11
C TRP A 310 3.44 -11.23 20.40
N GLU A 311 4.12 -11.89 19.47
CA GLU A 311 5.27 -11.36 18.77
C GLU A 311 4.88 -10.18 17.87
N GLN A 312 3.74 -10.28 17.18
CA GLN A 312 3.25 -9.17 16.38
C GLN A 312 2.76 -8.01 17.26
N TRP A 313 2.13 -8.28 18.42
CA TRP A 313 1.76 -7.23 19.36
C TRP A 313 2.99 -6.51 19.93
N GLN A 314 4.08 -7.24 20.23
CA GLN A 314 5.34 -6.62 20.64
C GLN A 314 5.84 -5.63 19.59
N ALA A 315 5.76 -6.01 18.32
CA ALA A 315 6.25 -5.21 17.22
C ALA A 315 5.40 -3.95 17.00
N VAL A 316 4.08 -4.10 16.95
CA VAL A 316 3.15 -2.98 16.72
C VAL A 316 3.13 -2.01 17.90
N ARG A 317 3.11 -2.50 19.15
CA ARG A 317 3.06 -1.60 20.32
C ARG A 317 4.35 -0.79 20.54
N ALA A 318 5.43 -1.13 19.84
CA ALA A 318 6.66 -0.36 19.87
C ALA A 318 6.66 0.81 18.86
N GLN A 319 5.70 0.84 17.93
CA GLN A 319 5.57 1.88 16.90
C GLN A 319 4.64 3.03 17.31
N GLY A 320 3.77 2.81 18.30
CA GLY A 320 2.84 3.80 18.86
C GLY A 320 3.26 4.31 20.24
#